data_AF-A0A846TTC7-F1
#
_entry.id   AF-A0A846TTC7-F1
#
_cell.length_a   1.000
_cell.length_b   1.000
_cell.length_c   1.000
_cell.angle_alpha   90.00
_cell.angle_beta   90.00
_cell.angle_gamma   90.00
#
_symmetry.space_group_name_H-M   'P 1'
#
loop_
_entity.id
_entity.type
_entity.pdbx_description
1 polymer ?
#
loop_
_entity_poly.entity_id
_entity_poly.type
_entity_poly.pdbx_seq_one_letter_code
_entity_poly.pdbx_strand_id
1 'polypeptide(L)'
;MTQHHISDRTTTRWRPAAVTRWGLAMIMSLFLSWTVLAAPGQAAPIQTDAVRGGPAHAGAAAVGAGGKGGFARGLPTQAAASSNASAALDQQVQDAGEFMRHSQSGSVYFDVHAAVAAGASPETLEIGAVVNQMTFAQATSPTTGPGSLTSAVDPASSGPMATAQFSLPVWGNWCGPGHGGGEPVDVLDSLCRTHDECYGTRGYFACSCDQALINDIRANAYRMGFRERIVAAAVSTYFTYTYCVSTR
;
A
#
# COMPACT_ATOMS: atom_id res chain seq x y z
N MET A 1 6.76 -74.97 -26.52
CA MET A 1 7.08 -73.78 -27.35
C MET A 1 6.80 -72.55 -26.50
N THR A 2 7.66 -71.59 -26.19
CA THR A 2 9.12 -71.42 -26.26
C THR A 2 9.37 -70.20 -25.34
N GLN A 3 10.41 -70.24 -24.50
CA GLN A 3 10.82 -69.11 -23.65
C GLN A 3 11.38 -67.96 -24.49
N HIS A 4 11.15 -66.70 -24.07
CA HIS A 4 12.04 -65.55 -24.31
C HIS A 4 11.77 -64.53 -23.18
N HIS A 5 12.65 -64.29 -22.22
CA HIS A 5 14.00 -63.69 -22.21
C HIS A 5 13.97 -62.28 -21.59
N ILE A 6 14.74 -62.18 -20.50
CA ILE A 6 15.03 -61.04 -19.64
C ILE A 6 15.78 -59.93 -20.40
N SER A 7 15.53 -58.66 -20.06
CA SER A 7 16.59 -57.64 -20.01
C SER A 7 16.28 -56.58 -18.96
N ASP A 8 17.12 -56.64 -17.93
CA ASP A 8 17.23 -55.79 -16.75
C ASP A 8 17.79 -54.41 -17.14
N ARG A 9 17.13 -53.32 -16.73
CA ARG A 9 17.56 -51.95 -17.04
C ARG A 9 18.19 -51.32 -15.79
N THR A 10 19.49 -51.56 -15.73
CA THR A 10 20.57 -50.86 -15.03
C THR A 10 20.24 -49.55 -14.30
N THR A 11 20.66 -49.55 -13.03
CA THR A 11 20.67 -48.45 -12.07
C THR A 11 21.68 -47.36 -12.43
N THR A 12 21.21 -46.12 -12.63
CA THR A 12 22.08 -44.96 -12.81
C THR A 12 22.53 -44.43 -11.45
N ARG A 13 23.72 -44.86 -11.01
CA ARG A 13 24.40 -44.40 -9.79
C ARG A 13 25.01 -43.01 -10.02
N TRP A 14 24.51 -41.99 -9.32
CA TRP A 14 25.13 -40.66 -9.22
C TRP A 14 26.49 -40.75 -8.50
N ARG A 15 27.52 -40.15 -9.11
CA ARG A 15 28.88 -40.00 -8.53
C ARG A 15 29.02 -38.59 -7.96
N PRO A 16 29.40 -38.39 -6.69
CA PRO A 16 29.77 -37.06 -6.19
C PRO A 16 31.16 -36.64 -6.69
N ALA A 17 31.29 -35.35 -7.02
CA ALA A 17 32.52 -34.72 -7.48
C ALA A 17 33.59 -34.64 -6.38
N ALA A 18 34.84 -34.77 -6.80
CA ALA A 18 36.03 -34.80 -5.96
C ALA A 18 36.36 -33.44 -5.35
N VAL A 19 36.66 -33.43 -4.05
CA VAL A 19 37.22 -32.29 -3.31
C VAL A 19 38.74 -32.35 -3.44
N THR A 20 39.33 -31.42 -4.20
CA THR A 20 40.78 -31.29 -4.28
C THR A 20 41.33 -30.46 -3.12
N ARG A 21 42.29 -31.10 -2.44
CA ARG A 21 43.03 -30.70 -1.25
C ARG A 21 44.28 -29.94 -1.66
N TRP A 22 44.33 -28.64 -1.37
CA TRP A 22 45.53 -27.80 -1.31
C TRP A 22 45.33 -26.91 -0.07
N GLY A 23 46.23 -26.69 0.86
CA GLY A 23 47.59 -27.09 1.15
C GLY A 23 47.89 -26.32 2.45
N LEU A 24 48.30 -27.03 3.50
CA LEU A 24 48.62 -26.44 4.80
C LEU A 24 50.08 -25.93 4.80
N ALA A 25 50.35 -24.93 5.65
CA ALA A 25 51.64 -24.34 6.04
C ALA A 25 52.12 -23.19 5.12
N MET A 26 52.59 -22.04 5.61
CA MET A 26 53.32 -21.79 6.86
C MET A 26 53.49 -20.27 7.11
N ILE A 27 53.95 -19.90 8.32
CA ILE A 27 54.65 -18.65 8.73
C ILE A 27 53.72 -17.54 9.27
N MET A 28 53.53 -17.46 10.60
CA MET A 28 54.35 -16.71 11.58
C MET A 28 54.34 -15.20 11.41
N SER A 29 53.90 -14.54 12.50
CA SER A 29 54.26 -13.20 12.94
C SER A 29 53.77 -12.03 12.10
N LEU A 30 52.83 -11.26 12.68
CA LEU A 30 53.00 -9.82 12.97
C LEU A 30 51.75 -9.34 13.72
N PHE A 31 51.82 -9.39 15.05
CA PHE A 31 51.05 -8.53 15.93
C PHE A 31 51.60 -7.11 15.75
N LEU A 32 50.97 -6.29 14.89
CA LEU A 32 51.11 -4.83 14.98
C LEU A 32 49.74 -4.20 15.26
N SER A 33 49.72 -3.58 16.43
CA SER A 33 48.73 -2.70 17.01
C SER A 33 48.01 -1.79 15.99
N TRP A 34 46.70 -1.94 15.89
CA TRP A 34 45.81 -0.83 15.53
C TRP A 34 45.02 -0.42 16.76
N THR A 35 45.61 0.47 17.53
CA THR A 35 44.89 1.35 18.46
C THR A 35 44.04 2.28 17.61
N VAL A 36 42.74 1.98 17.46
CA VAL A 36 41.77 2.98 17.00
C VAL A 36 41.47 3.87 18.20
N LEU A 37 42.01 5.08 18.13
CA LEU A 37 41.76 6.18 19.03
C LEU A 37 40.28 6.59 18.87
N ALA A 38 39.46 6.28 19.88
CA ALA A 38 38.12 6.84 19.99
C ALA A 38 38.23 8.33 20.35
N ALA A 39 37.92 9.21 19.41
CA ALA A 39 37.77 10.63 19.68
C ALA A 39 36.33 10.91 20.19
N PRO A 40 36.15 11.61 21.32
CA PRO A 40 34.84 12.04 21.77
C PRO A 40 34.38 13.26 20.95
N GLY A 41 33.43 13.04 20.05
CA GLY A 41 32.69 14.10 19.36
C GLY A 41 31.71 14.75 20.33
N GLN A 42 31.99 16.00 20.66
CA GLN A 42 31.26 16.83 21.62
C GLN A 42 29.82 17.08 21.18
N ALA A 43 28.87 16.79 22.08
CA ALA A 43 27.50 17.28 21.98
C ALA A 43 27.50 18.81 22.21
N ALA A 44 27.08 19.56 21.19
CA ALA A 44 26.85 20.99 21.30
C ALA A 44 25.50 21.26 22.00
N PRO A 45 25.40 22.29 22.86
CA PRO A 45 24.16 22.62 23.56
C PRO A 45 23.13 23.25 22.61
N ILE A 46 21.89 22.76 22.69
CA ILE A 46 20.71 23.39 22.09
C ILE A 46 20.46 24.71 22.83
N GLN A 47 20.75 25.83 22.16
CA GLN A 47 20.32 27.15 22.62
C GLN A 47 18.89 27.40 22.12
N THR A 48 17.99 27.60 23.08
CA THR A 48 16.64 28.10 22.86
C THR A 48 16.69 29.62 22.75
N ASP A 49 16.65 30.15 21.53
CA ASP A 49 16.41 31.59 21.32
C ASP A 49 15.09 31.81 20.61
N ALA A 50 14.17 32.43 21.35
CA ALA A 50 12.94 33.01 20.87
C ALA A 50 13.25 34.34 20.17
N VAL A 51 13.00 34.46 18.86
CA VAL A 51 12.90 35.76 18.19
C VAL A 51 11.78 35.77 17.14
N ARG A 52 10.66 36.34 17.58
CA ARG A 52 9.76 37.30 16.91
C ARG A 52 10.22 37.86 15.54
N GLY A 53 9.33 37.81 14.54
CA GLY A 53 9.27 38.79 13.46
C GLY A 53 8.97 38.23 12.06
N GLY A 54 7.73 38.34 11.60
CA GLY A 54 7.38 38.16 10.18
C GLY A 54 7.74 39.39 9.33
N PRO A 55 7.31 39.38 8.05
CA PRO A 55 6.64 40.56 7.53
C PRO A 55 5.29 40.24 6.88
N ALA A 56 4.42 41.23 7.02
CA ALA A 56 3.08 41.30 6.47
C ALA A 56 3.09 41.73 5.00
N HIS A 57 2.08 41.28 4.24
CA HIS A 57 1.53 42.05 3.14
C HIS A 57 0.01 42.24 3.37
N ALA A 58 -0.34 43.50 3.67
CA ALA A 58 -1.67 44.10 3.59
C ALA A 58 -2.00 44.41 2.12
N GLY A 59 -3.22 44.73 1.66
CA GLY A 59 -4.57 44.92 2.23
C GLY A 59 -5.60 44.56 1.13
N ALA A 60 -6.91 44.69 1.26
CA ALA A 60 -7.79 45.72 1.84
C ALA A 60 -9.16 45.06 2.16
N ALA A 61 -9.76 45.21 3.34
CA ALA A 61 -10.61 46.30 3.83
C ALA A 61 -11.98 46.49 3.13
N ALA A 62 -13.07 46.10 3.82
CA ALA A 62 -14.20 46.97 4.21
C ALA A 62 -15.22 46.17 5.08
N VAL A 63 -15.30 46.44 6.40
CA VAL A 63 -16.36 47.17 7.14
C VAL A 63 -17.76 46.53 7.16
N GLY A 64 -18.24 46.19 8.37
CA GLY A 64 -19.64 45.85 8.65
C GLY A 64 -19.89 45.57 10.15
N ALA A 65 -20.66 46.44 10.80
CA ALA A 65 -20.82 46.62 12.24
C ALA A 65 -21.41 45.44 13.06
N GLY A 66 -20.90 45.32 14.29
CA GLY A 66 -21.68 45.30 15.54
C GLY A 66 -22.91 44.41 15.64
N GLY A 67 -22.75 43.25 16.30
CA GLY A 67 -23.86 42.48 16.86
C GLY A 67 -23.40 41.75 18.13
N LYS A 68 -23.72 42.29 19.31
CA LYS A 68 -23.69 41.51 20.55
C LYS A 68 -24.88 40.54 20.51
N GLY A 69 -24.63 39.31 20.09
CA GLY A 69 -25.62 38.23 20.04
C GLY A 69 -24.96 36.91 20.43
N GLY A 70 -25.64 36.13 21.28
CA GLY A 70 -25.10 34.97 21.98
C GLY A 70 -24.50 33.88 21.09
N PHE A 71 -23.56 33.13 21.65
CA PHE A 71 -22.94 31.95 21.07
C PHE A 71 -23.94 30.80 20.92
N ALA A 72 -24.79 30.85 19.89
CA ALA A 72 -25.39 29.65 19.34
C ALA A 72 -24.35 29.03 18.39
N ARG A 73 -23.69 27.95 18.82
CA ARG A 73 -22.88 27.10 17.94
C ARG A 73 -23.83 26.43 16.94
N GLY A 74 -24.08 27.07 15.81
CA GLY A 74 -24.86 26.50 14.70
C GLY A 74 -24.13 25.31 14.07
N LEU A 75 -24.85 24.24 13.74
CA LEU A 75 -24.30 23.15 12.96
C LEU A 75 -23.87 23.64 11.56
N PRO A 76 -22.79 23.10 10.98
CA PRO A 76 -22.37 23.46 9.63
C PRO A 76 -23.44 23.08 8.61
N THR A 77 -23.53 23.87 7.53
CA THR A 77 -24.38 23.52 6.38
C THR A 77 -23.88 22.22 5.74
N GLN A 78 -24.76 21.48 5.06
CA GLN A 78 -24.38 20.24 4.38
C GLN A 78 -23.26 20.46 3.35
N ALA A 79 -23.28 21.58 2.63
CA ALA A 79 -22.21 21.95 1.69
C ALA A 79 -20.86 22.17 2.40
N ALA A 80 -20.85 22.85 3.55
CA ALA A 80 -19.64 23.05 4.35
C ALA A 80 -19.13 21.74 4.99
N ALA A 81 -20.04 20.86 5.43
CA ALA A 81 -19.68 19.54 5.92
C ALA A 81 -19.07 18.67 4.80
N SER A 82 -19.61 18.76 3.58
CA SER A 82 -19.09 18.10 2.37
C SER A 82 -17.68 18.60 2.01
N SER A 83 -17.47 19.92 1.96
CA SER A 83 -16.16 20.50 1.64
C SER A 83 -15.10 20.16 2.70
N ASN A 84 -15.47 20.17 3.98
CA ASN A 84 -14.52 19.88 5.05
C ASN A 84 -14.14 18.39 5.09
N ALA A 85 -15.10 17.49 4.86
CA ALA A 85 -14.83 16.06 4.86
C ALA A 85 -14.00 15.64 3.64
N SER A 86 -14.28 16.22 2.46
CA SER A 86 -13.47 15.99 1.26
C SER A 86 -12.06 16.55 1.42
N ALA A 87 -11.89 17.75 1.99
CA ALA A 87 -10.56 18.30 2.30
C ALA A 87 -9.78 17.42 3.30
N ALA A 88 -10.44 16.89 4.33
CA ALA A 88 -9.82 15.98 5.28
C ALA A 88 -9.39 14.65 4.63
N LEU A 89 -10.24 14.10 3.75
CA LEU A 89 -9.90 12.91 2.97
C LEU A 89 -8.70 13.21 2.04
N ASP A 90 -8.73 14.34 1.33
CA ASP A 90 -7.66 14.74 0.41
C ASP A 90 -6.32 14.85 1.16
N GLN A 91 -6.32 15.40 2.39
CA GLN A 91 -5.13 15.45 3.24
C GLN A 91 -4.65 14.04 3.62
N GLN A 92 -5.54 13.15 4.04
CA GLN A 92 -5.18 11.76 4.38
C GLN A 92 -4.55 11.01 3.19
N VAL A 93 -5.08 11.21 1.99
CA VAL A 93 -4.52 10.63 0.76
C VAL A 93 -3.15 11.23 0.42
N GLN A 94 -2.96 12.54 0.64
CA GLN A 94 -1.67 13.21 0.43
C GLN A 94 -0.62 12.72 1.43
N ASP A 95 -0.94 12.67 2.73
CA ASP A 95 -0.05 12.20 3.80
C ASP A 95 0.41 10.77 3.55
N ALA A 96 -0.51 9.89 3.13
CA ALA A 96 -0.15 8.52 2.76
C ALA A 96 0.69 8.45 1.48
N GLY A 97 0.39 9.33 0.52
CA GLY A 97 1.11 9.45 -0.74
C GLY A 97 2.61 9.72 -0.58
N GLU A 98 3.03 10.43 0.46
CA GLU A 98 4.45 10.70 0.75
C GLU A 98 5.30 9.42 0.89
N PHE A 99 4.66 8.32 1.29
CA PHE A 99 5.30 7.03 1.55
C PHE A 99 4.95 5.96 0.51
N MET A 100 4.16 6.29 -0.51
CA MET A 100 3.88 5.38 -1.63
C MET A 100 5.11 5.21 -2.53
N ARG A 101 5.42 3.97 -2.91
CA ARG A 101 6.55 3.58 -3.74
C ARG A 101 6.12 2.58 -4.81
N HIS A 102 6.96 2.41 -5.83
CA HIS A 102 6.86 1.28 -6.75
C HIS A 102 8.02 0.32 -6.51
N SER A 103 7.74 -0.98 -6.53
CA SER A 103 8.75 -2.03 -6.52
C SER A 103 9.44 -2.12 -7.89
N GLN A 104 10.52 -2.90 -7.96
CA GLN A 104 11.18 -3.22 -9.23
C GLN A 104 10.26 -3.98 -10.20
N SER A 105 9.27 -4.71 -9.69
CA SER A 105 8.25 -5.40 -10.50
C SER A 105 7.12 -4.49 -10.97
N GLY A 106 7.16 -3.19 -10.62
CA GLY A 106 6.13 -2.21 -10.97
C GLY A 106 4.93 -2.16 -10.02
N SER A 107 4.85 -3.06 -9.03
CA SER A 107 3.79 -3.07 -8.02
C SER A 107 3.93 -1.88 -7.07
N VAL A 108 2.83 -1.24 -6.70
CA VAL A 108 2.86 -0.17 -5.67
C VAL A 108 2.97 -0.77 -4.28
N TYR A 109 3.53 -0.04 -3.31
CA TYR A 109 3.44 -0.38 -1.90
C TYR A 109 3.64 0.87 -1.04
N PHE A 110 3.19 0.82 0.20
CA PHE A 110 3.44 1.85 1.21
C PHE A 110 4.70 1.50 2.02
N ASP A 111 5.68 2.40 2.05
CA ASP A 111 6.94 2.26 2.78
C ASP A 111 6.74 2.59 4.27
N VAL A 112 6.33 1.56 5.03
CA VAL A 112 6.08 1.67 6.47
C VAL A 112 7.32 2.13 7.23
N HIS A 113 8.52 1.70 6.83
CA HIS A 113 9.75 2.07 7.52
C HIS A 113 10.04 3.56 7.35
N ALA A 114 9.91 4.10 6.13
CA ALA A 114 10.05 5.52 5.88
C ALA A 114 8.98 6.34 6.62
N ALA A 115 7.73 5.88 6.65
CA ALA A 115 6.64 6.54 7.36
C ALA A 115 6.90 6.63 8.87
N VAL A 116 7.34 5.53 9.49
CA VAL A 116 7.69 5.51 10.93
C VAL A 116 8.90 6.41 11.20
N ALA A 117 9.93 6.36 10.36
CA ALA A 117 11.11 7.21 10.52
C ALA A 117 10.80 8.72 10.40
N ALA A 118 9.79 9.08 9.59
CA ALA A 118 9.31 10.44 9.43
C ALA A 118 8.32 10.89 10.54
N GLY A 119 7.92 9.97 11.44
CA GLY A 119 6.93 10.27 12.48
C GLY A 119 5.50 10.42 11.94
N ALA A 120 5.14 9.67 10.90
CA ALA A 120 3.80 9.66 10.32
C ALA A 120 2.72 9.36 11.38
N SER A 121 1.52 9.92 11.19
CA SER A 121 0.42 9.75 12.14
C SER A 121 -0.07 8.29 12.19
N PRO A 122 -0.72 7.86 13.29
CA PRO A 122 -1.34 6.54 13.37
C PRO A 122 -2.31 6.28 12.21
N GLU A 123 -3.07 7.29 11.80
CA GLU A 123 -4.00 7.22 10.67
C GLU A 123 -3.26 6.96 9.34
N THR A 124 -2.13 7.62 9.13
CA THR A 124 -1.30 7.44 7.93
C THR A 124 -0.71 6.02 7.88
N LEU A 125 -0.28 5.50 9.02
CA LEU A 125 0.21 4.13 9.14
C LEU A 125 -0.91 3.09 8.92
N GLU A 126 -2.12 3.37 9.41
CA GLU A 126 -3.30 2.52 9.16
C GLU A 126 -3.68 2.52 7.68
N ILE A 127 -3.69 3.68 7.03
CA ILE A 127 -3.87 3.80 5.57
C ILE A 127 -2.82 2.96 4.83
N GLY A 128 -1.55 3.10 5.20
CA GLY A 128 -0.45 2.34 4.61
C GLY A 128 -0.57 0.83 4.77
N ALA A 129 -1.03 0.37 5.94
CA ALA A 129 -1.28 -1.05 6.18
C ALA A 129 -2.38 -1.60 5.25
N VAL A 130 -3.48 -0.86 5.09
CA VAL A 130 -4.57 -1.24 4.18
C VAL A 130 -4.10 -1.25 2.71
N VAL A 131 -3.31 -0.26 2.28
CA VAL A 131 -2.73 -0.23 0.93
C VAL A 131 -1.84 -1.45 0.67
N ASN A 132 -1.03 -1.84 1.64
CA ASN A 132 -0.17 -3.03 1.53
C ASN A 132 -1.00 -4.32 1.51
N GLN A 133 -2.09 -4.39 2.26
CA GLN A 133 -3.06 -5.49 2.17
C GLN A 133 -3.66 -5.60 0.76
N MET A 134 -4.11 -4.48 0.18
CA MET A 134 -4.65 -4.44 -1.19
C MET A 134 -3.60 -4.86 -2.23
N THR A 135 -2.37 -4.39 -2.09
CA THR A 135 -1.25 -4.76 -2.96
C THR A 135 -0.99 -6.26 -2.94
N PHE A 136 -0.88 -6.83 -1.73
CA PHE A 136 -0.65 -8.27 -1.56
C PHE A 136 -1.80 -9.10 -2.15
N ALA A 137 -3.05 -8.65 -1.92
CA ALA A 137 -4.24 -9.29 -2.45
C ALA A 137 -4.26 -9.34 -3.98
N GLN A 138 -3.85 -8.25 -4.63
CA GLN A 138 -3.77 -8.18 -6.09
C GLN A 138 -2.66 -9.06 -6.66
N ALA A 139 -1.49 -9.13 -5.99
CA ALA A 139 -0.39 -9.99 -6.41
C ALA A 139 -0.71 -11.49 -6.31
N THR A 140 -1.65 -11.87 -5.44
CA THR A 140 -2.03 -13.27 -5.17
C THR A 140 -3.34 -13.68 -5.84
N SER A 141 -4.02 -12.76 -6.53
CA SER A 141 -5.27 -13.03 -7.23
C SER A 141 -5.02 -13.86 -8.51
N PRO A 142 -5.63 -15.05 -8.67
CA PRO A 142 -5.46 -15.89 -9.87
C PRO A 142 -6.08 -15.28 -11.14
N THR A 143 -6.92 -14.27 -11.01
CA THR A 143 -7.64 -13.65 -12.11
C THR A 143 -6.96 -12.37 -12.57
N THR A 144 -6.12 -12.54 -13.59
CA THR A 144 -5.81 -11.56 -14.65
C THR A 144 -5.16 -10.25 -14.19
N GLY A 145 -3.82 -10.15 -14.34
CA GLY A 145 -2.99 -8.94 -14.28
C GLY A 145 -1.51 -9.30 -14.60
N PRO A 146 -0.69 -8.40 -15.20
CA PRO A 146 0.63 -8.72 -15.78
C PRO A 146 1.69 -8.94 -14.70
N GLY A 147 1.57 -10.06 -14.00
CA GLY A 147 2.38 -10.45 -12.86
C GLY A 147 1.82 -11.73 -12.24
N SER A 148 1.24 -12.61 -13.07
CA SER A 148 0.82 -13.93 -12.64
C SER A 148 2.01 -14.66 -12.03
N LEU A 149 1.99 -14.85 -10.70
CA LEU A 149 2.77 -15.90 -10.04
C LEU A 149 2.22 -17.28 -10.47
N THR A 150 2.33 -17.59 -11.76
CA THR A 150 2.33 -18.98 -12.25
C THR A 150 3.72 -19.61 -12.12
N SER A 151 4.73 -18.84 -11.69
CA SER A 151 6.06 -19.38 -11.40
C SER A 151 6.12 -20.01 -10.02
N ALA A 152 5.55 -21.22 -9.87
CA ALA A 152 6.02 -22.28 -8.94
C ALA A 152 5.01 -23.43 -8.70
N VAL A 153 3.86 -23.49 -9.38
CA VAL A 153 2.95 -24.65 -9.22
C VAL A 153 3.06 -25.58 -10.41
N ASP A 154 3.72 -26.72 -10.20
CA ASP A 154 3.78 -27.80 -11.18
C ASP A 154 2.36 -28.30 -11.47
N PRO A 155 1.90 -28.36 -12.74
CA PRO A 155 0.54 -28.78 -13.09
C PRO A 155 0.23 -30.25 -12.75
N ALA A 156 1.23 -31.02 -12.33
CA ALA A 156 1.08 -32.38 -11.82
C ALA A 156 0.67 -32.44 -10.32
N SER A 157 0.69 -31.30 -9.62
CA SER A 157 0.34 -31.21 -8.19
C SER A 157 -1.03 -30.56 -7.92
N SER A 158 -1.73 -30.13 -8.97
CA SER A 158 -3.10 -29.64 -8.89
C SER A 158 -4.09 -30.79 -8.65
N GLY A 159 -4.27 -31.14 -7.36
CA GLY A 159 -5.55 -31.65 -6.88
C GLY A 159 -6.68 -30.63 -7.12
N PRO A 160 -7.95 -30.94 -6.78
CA PRO A 160 -9.14 -30.13 -7.11
C PRO A 160 -9.19 -28.72 -6.45
N MET A 161 -8.06 -28.18 -5.98
CA MET A 161 -7.89 -26.88 -5.32
C MET A 161 -7.15 -25.84 -6.20
N ALA A 162 -6.98 -26.07 -7.50
CA ALA A 162 -6.31 -25.13 -8.42
C ALA A 162 -7.22 -23.94 -8.86
N THR A 163 -8.33 -23.70 -8.16
CA THR A 163 -9.26 -22.58 -8.39
C THR A 163 -9.64 -21.90 -7.06
N ALA A 164 -8.73 -21.83 -6.09
CA ALA A 164 -8.95 -20.97 -4.93
C ALA A 164 -8.87 -19.51 -5.39
N GLN A 165 -10.02 -18.91 -5.73
CA GLN A 165 -10.15 -17.47 -5.86
C GLN A 165 -9.91 -16.88 -4.46
N PHE A 166 -8.74 -16.28 -4.24
CA PHE A 166 -8.47 -15.59 -2.99
C PHE A 166 -9.28 -14.29 -2.97
N SER A 167 -10.45 -14.35 -2.34
CA SER A 167 -11.24 -13.17 -1.94
C SER A 167 -10.62 -12.58 -0.68
N LEU A 168 -10.14 -11.34 -0.73
CA LEU A 168 -9.59 -10.66 0.44
C LEU A 168 -10.44 -9.44 0.81
N PRO A 169 -11.31 -9.56 1.84
CA PRO A 169 -12.13 -8.45 2.29
C PRO A 169 -11.23 -7.36 2.88
N VAL A 170 -11.28 -6.19 2.28
CA VAL A 170 -10.67 -4.96 2.79
C VAL A 170 -11.70 -4.21 3.64
N TRP A 171 -12.95 -4.16 3.18
CA TRP A 171 -14.04 -3.49 3.88
C TRP A 171 -15.40 -4.00 3.42
N GLY A 172 -16.32 -4.13 4.37
CA GLY A 172 -17.70 -4.49 4.08
C GLY A 172 -17.83 -5.81 3.32
N ASN A 173 -18.78 -5.84 2.38
CA ASN A 173 -19.09 -6.98 1.54
C ASN A 173 -18.50 -6.88 0.12
N TRP A 174 -18.00 -5.71 -0.27
CA TRP A 174 -17.64 -5.38 -1.65
C TRP A 174 -16.21 -4.85 -1.82
N CYS A 175 -15.62 -4.19 -0.83
CA CYS A 175 -14.27 -3.68 -1.04
C CYS A 175 -13.23 -4.80 -0.91
N GLY A 176 -12.60 -5.19 -2.03
CA GLY A 176 -11.40 -6.03 -2.03
C GLY A 176 -11.23 -6.87 -3.30
N PRO A 177 -10.00 -7.26 -3.67
CA PRO A 177 -9.77 -8.14 -4.81
C PRO A 177 -10.49 -9.48 -4.66
N GLY A 178 -11.27 -9.84 -5.69
CA GLY A 178 -12.08 -11.06 -5.70
C GLY A 178 -13.15 -11.12 -4.61
N HIS A 179 -13.39 -10.01 -3.91
CA HIS A 179 -14.42 -9.87 -2.88
C HIS A 179 -15.64 -9.16 -3.46
N GLY A 180 -16.84 -9.48 -2.99
CA GLY A 180 -18.08 -8.95 -3.56
C GLY A 180 -19.28 -9.85 -3.32
N GLY A 181 -20.45 -9.22 -3.17
CA GLY A 181 -21.75 -9.88 -3.08
C GLY A 181 -22.56 -9.51 -1.83
N GLY A 182 -23.89 -9.54 -1.95
CA GLY A 182 -24.80 -9.16 -0.86
C GLY A 182 -25.08 -7.67 -0.78
N GLU A 183 -25.78 -7.24 0.27
CA GLU A 183 -26.13 -5.82 0.45
C GLU A 183 -24.93 -5.03 1.00
N PRO A 184 -24.61 -3.85 0.43
CA PRO A 184 -23.60 -2.99 1.01
C PRO A 184 -23.93 -2.58 2.43
N VAL A 185 -22.94 -2.58 3.32
CA VAL A 185 -23.16 -2.30 4.74
C VAL A 185 -23.04 -0.81 5.09
N ASP A 186 -22.35 -0.02 4.28
CA ASP A 186 -22.19 1.43 4.43
C ASP A 186 -21.91 2.15 3.10
N VAL A 187 -21.49 3.43 3.19
CA VAL A 187 -21.30 4.29 2.02
C VAL A 187 -20.11 3.82 1.19
N LEU A 188 -18.97 3.58 1.81
CA LEU A 188 -17.77 3.09 1.12
C LEU A 188 -18.04 1.74 0.44
N ASP A 189 -18.68 0.81 1.15
CA ASP A 189 -19.03 -0.50 0.61
C ASP A 189 -19.95 -0.39 -0.62
N SER A 190 -20.92 0.54 -0.59
CA SER A 190 -21.78 0.81 -1.75
C SER A 190 -21.02 1.38 -2.95
N LEU A 191 -19.96 2.15 -2.71
CA LEU A 191 -19.10 2.66 -3.77
C LEU A 191 -18.22 1.56 -4.35
N CYS A 192 -17.70 0.65 -3.51
CA CYS A 192 -16.96 -0.54 -3.97
C CYS A 192 -17.85 -1.45 -4.83
N ARG A 193 -19.12 -1.68 -4.46
CA ARG A 193 -20.06 -2.40 -5.33
C ARG A 193 -20.17 -1.76 -6.71
N THR A 194 -20.30 -0.44 -6.75
CA THR A 194 -20.42 0.31 -8.02
C THR A 194 -19.15 0.19 -8.86
N HIS A 195 -17.98 0.17 -8.22
CA HIS A 195 -16.68 -0.07 -8.87
C HIS A 195 -16.59 -1.48 -9.45
N ASP A 196 -16.99 -2.49 -8.70
CA ASP A 196 -17.01 -3.88 -9.16
C ASP A 196 -17.96 -4.08 -10.35
N GLU A 197 -19.15 -3.47 -10.30
CA GLU A 197 -20.09 -3.46 -11.43
C GLU A 197 -19.49 -2.75 -12.66
N CYS A 198 -18.74 -1.66 -12.46
CA CYS A 198 -18.01 -0.99 -13.53
C CYS A 198 -16.95 -1.91 -14.14
N TYR A 199 -16.16 -2.63 -13.34
CA TYR A 199 -15.22 -3.64 -13.84
C TYR A 199 -15.93 -4.80 -14.54
N GLY A 200 -17.08 -5.26 -14.05
CA GLY A 200 -17.88 -6.29 -14.71
C GLY A 200 -18.32 -5.90 -16.12
N THR A 201 -18.51 -4.60 -16.37
CA THR A 201 -18.91 -4.08 -17.69
C THR A 201 -17.74 -3.65 -18.58
N ARG A 202 -16.65 -3.12 -18.01
CA ARG A 202 -15.54 -2.51 -18.75
C ARG A 202 -14.24 -3.33 -18.74
N GLY A 203 -14.19 -4.39 -17.94
CA GLY A 203 -12.98 -5.17 -17.68
C GLY A 203 -12.18 -4.63 -16.48
N TYR A 204 -11.40 -5.53 -15.88
CA TYR A 204 -10.48 -5.20 -14.79
C TYR A 204 -9.43 -4.17 -15.23
N PHE A 205 -9.01 -3.32 -14.29
CA PHE A 205 -8.07 -2.21 -14.49
C PHE A 205 -8.53 -1.15 -15.49
N ALA A 206 -9.84 -1.08 -15.76
CA ALA A 206 -10.40 0.02 -16.51
C ALA A 206 -10.21 1.33 -15.72
N CYS A 207 -9.26 2.14 -16.18
CA CYS A 207 -8.96 3.49 -15.71
C CYS A 207 -10.19 4.31 -15.31
N SER A 208 -11.23 4.30 -16.15
CA SER A 208 -12.45 5.07 -15.89
C SER A 208 -13.19 4.62 -14.62
N CYS A 209 -13.10 3.33 -14.27
CA CYS A 209 -13.74 2.80 -13.06
C CYS A 209 -12.98 3.25 -11.82
N ASP A 210 -11.65 3.16 -11.83
CA ASP A 210 -10.80 3.57 -10.71
C ASP A 210 -10.95 5.07 -10.43
N GLN A 211 -10.97 5.88 -11.49
CA GLN A 211 -11.21 7.32 -11.37
C GLN A 211 -12.60 7.63 -10.81
N ALA A 212 -13.63 6.90 -11.25
CA ALA A 212 -14.98 7.08 -10.75
C ALA A 212 -15.05 6.76 -9.25
N LEU A 213 -14.43 5.65 -8.81
CA LEU A 213 -14.36 5.28 -7.40
C LEU A 213 -13.69 6.37 -6.55
N ILE A 214 -12.53 6.89 -6.97
CA ILE A 214 -11.84 7.98 -6.25
C ILE A 214 -12.74 9.22 -6.14
N ASN A 215 -13.38 9.61 -7.24
CA ASN A 215 -14.27 10.77 -7.26
C ASN A 215 -15.50 10.59 -6.36
N ASP A 216 -16.11 9.41 -6.39
CA ASP A 216 -17.30 9.12 -5.60
C ASP A 216 -16.98 9.02 -4.11
N ILE A 217 -15.83 8.44 -3.74
CA ILE A 217 -15.35 8.44 -2.36
C ILE A 217 -15.19 9.88 -1.87
N ARG A 218 -14.51 10.72 -2.65
CA ARG A 218 -14.30 12.13 -2.31
C ARG A 218 -15.62 12.89 -2.15
N ALA A 219 -16.56 12.70 -3.07
CA ALA A 219 -17.86 13.35 -3.02
C ALA A 219 -18.71 12.91 -1.82
N ASN A 220 -18.55 11.67 -1.35
CA ASN A 220 -19.35 11.09 -0.27
C ASN A 220 -18.64 11.02 1.08
N ALA A 221 -17.40 11.51 1.21
CA ALA A 221 -16.62 11.44 2.45
C ALA A 221 -17.36 11.98 3.69
N TYR A 222 -18.22 12.99 3.52
CA TYR A 222 -19.03 13.60 4.59
C TYR A 222 -20.11 12.69 5.17
N ARG A 223 -20.46 11.62 4.45
CA ARG A 223 -21.43 10.60 4.87
C ARG A 223 -20.76 9.43 5.57
N MET A 224 -19.43 9.36 5.53
CA MET A 224 -18.65 8.26 6.09
C MET A 224 -18.30 8.50 7.57
N GLY A 225 -18.31 7.42 8.34
CA GLY A 225 -17.74 7.41 9.70
C GLY A 225 -16.22 7.56 9.69
N PHE A 226 -15.60 7.73 10.87
CA PHE A 226 -14.15 7.92 10.96
C PHE A 226 -13.35 6.74 10.38
N ARG A 227 -13.64 5.49 10.83
CA ARG A 227 -12.94 4.29 10.34
C ARG A 227 -13.19 4.03 8.85
N GLU A 228 -14.45 4.18 8.43
CA GLU A 228 -14.83 4.08 7.02
C GLU A 228 -14.04 5.06 6.16
N ARG A 229 -13.87 6.32 6.62
CA ARG A 229 -13.09 7.33 5.91
C ARG A 229 -11.59 7.01 5.84
N ILE A 230 -11.01 6.40 6.88
CA ILE A 230 -9.61 5.93 6.86
C ILE A 230 -9.42 4.87 5.77
N VAL A 231 -10.33 3.90 5.70
CA VAL A 231 -10.26 2.86 4.65
C VAL A 231 -10.56 3.45 3.27
N ALA A 232 -11.48 4.41 3.18
CA ALA A 232 -11.75 5.14 1.94
C ALA A 232 -10.53 5.94 1.45
N ALA A 233 -9.75 6.53 2.36
CA ALA A 233 -8.48 7.18 2.05
C ALA A 233 -7.46 6.16 1.55
N ALA A 234 -7.39 4.97 2.13
CA ALA A 234 -6.51 3.89 1.67
C ALA A 234 -6.88 3.37 0.28
N VAL A 235 -8.17 3.14 0.02
CA VAL A 235 -8.69 2.75 -1.30
C VAL A 235 -8.36 3.84 -2.33
N SER A 236 -8.62 5.11 -2.00
CA SER A 236 -8.31 6.25 -2.87
C SER A 236 -6.81 6.37 -3.13
N THR A 237 -5.97 6.16 -2.12
CA THR A 237 -4.51 6.16 -2.24
C THR A 237 -4.05 5.02 -3.16
N TYR A 238 -4.52 3.79 -2.93
CA TYR A 238 -4.17 2.64 -3.76
C TYR A 238 -4.50 2.90 -5.24
N PHE A 239 -5.74 3.32 -5.53
CA PHE A 239 -6.17 3.57 -6.91
C PHE A 239 -5.57 4.84 -7.52
N THR A 240 -5.13 5.82 -6.73
CA THR A 240 -4.36 6.97 -7.22
C THR A 240 -2.98 6.56 -7.74
N TYR A 241 -2.34 5.59 -7.09
CA TYR A 241 -0.97 5.14 -7.43
C TYR A 241 -0.94 3.93 -8.36
N THR A 242 -2.02 3.15 -8.43
CA THR A 242 -2.20 2.11 -9.44
C THR A 242 -2.90 2.60 -10.70
N TYR A 243 -3.39 3.85 -10.69
CA TYR A 243 -4.06 4.48 -11.82
C TYR A 243 -3.21 4.35 -13.09
N CYS A 244 -3.83 3.82 -14.14
CA CYS A 244 -3.43 3.91 -15.53
C CYS A 244 -1.92 4.01 -15.78
N VAL A 245 -1.24 2.88 -15.78
CA VAL A 245 0.06 2.78 -16.48
C VAL A 245 -0.23 2.74 -17.98
N SER A 246 -0.66 3.86 -18.53
CA SER A 246 -0.80 4.11 -19.95
C SER A 246 -0.13 5.46 -20.21
N THR A 247 1.11 5.40 -20.69
CA THR A 247 1.99 6.51 -21.12
C THR A 247 2.77 7.27 -20.04
N ARG A 248 3.92 6.72 -19.63
CA ARG A 248 5.17 7.49 -19.60
C ARG A 248 6.14 6.85 -20.58
#